data_AF-A0A353UCX5-F1
#
_entry.id   AF-A0A353UCX5-F1
#
_cell.length_a   1.000
_cell.length_b   1.000
_cell.length_c   1.000
_cell.angle_alpha   90.00
_cell.angle_beta   90.00
_cell.angle_gamma   90.00
#
_symmetry.space_group_name_H-M   'P 1'
#
loop_
_entity.id
_entity.type
_entity.pdbx_description
1 polymer ?
#
loop_
_entity_poly.entity_id
_entity_poly.type
_entity_poly.pdbx_seq_one_letter_code
_entity_poly.pdbx_strand_id
1 'polypeptide(L)'
;MSGYNKNVRKKKPYGNMIVMGIIAIALYAALLLNQDVINNTFGKGGIYAFLPIITAFVFSYFHGAFTGSFWTVLGIEAAKKKREVK
;
A
#
# COMPACT_ATOMS: atom_id res chain seq x y z
N MET A 1 37.78 -9.71 20.72
CA MET A 1 36.71 -10.67 20.36
C MET A 1 35.82 -10.04 19.30
N SER A 2 35.73 -10.70 18.14
CA SER A 2 35.06 -10.22 16.92
C SER A 2 33.56 -10.06 17.14
N GLY A 3 33.09 -8.81 17.20
CA GLY A 3 31.67 -8.47 17.16
C GLY A 3 31.13 -8.69 15.74
N TYR A 4 30.82 -9.94 15.41
CA TYR A 4 30.25 -10.34 14.13
C TYR A 4 28.91 -9.62 13.94
N ASN A 5 28.95 -8.48 13.24
CA ASN A 5 27.75 -7.76 12.79
C ASN A 5 27.11 -8.62 11.71
N LYS A 6 26.24 -9.53 12.18
CA LYS A 6 25.36 -10.32 11.35
C LYS A 6 24.39 -9.35 10.66
N ASN A 7 24.86 -8.84 9.52
CA ASN A 7 24.04 -8.25 8.47
C ASN A 7 23.12 -9.37 7.96
N VAL A 8 22.05 -9.65 8.70
CA VAL A 8 20.96 -10.48 8.22
C VAL A 8 20.41 -9.73 7.03
N ARG A 9 20.82 -10.11 5.81
CA ARG A 9 20.25 -9.59 4.57
C ARG A 9 18.75 -9.85 4.66
N LYS A 10 17.97 -8.83 5.02
CA LYS A 10 16.50 -8.95 5.03
C LYS A 10 16.10 -9.37 3.62
N LYS A 11 15.42 -10.52 3.49
CA LYS A 11 14.91 -10.95 2.19
C LYS A 11 14.01 -9.84 1.66
N LYS A 12 14.24 -9.44 0.41
CA LYS A 12 13.40 -8.44 -0.28
C LYS A 12 11.96 -8.96 -0.35
N PRO A 13 10.95 -8.12 -0.08
CA PRO A 13 9.55 -8.54 0.10
C PRO A 13 8.82 -8.79 -1.23
N TYR A 14 9.41 -9.57 -2.15
CA TYR A 14 8.84 -9.83 -3.49
C TYR A 14 7.43 -10.44 -3.44
N GLY A 15 7.22 -11.44 -2.57
CA GLY A 15 5.91 -12.09 -2.44
C GLY A 15 4.82 -11.12 -2.00
N ASN A 16 5.11 -10.29 -0.98
CA ASN A 16 4.18 -9.28 -0.51
C ASN A 16 3.89 -8.22 -1.60
N MET A 17 4.92 -7.78 -2.33
CA MET A 17 4.76 -6.85 -3.45
C MET A 17 3.82 -7.40 -4.52
N ILE A 18 4.01 -8.65 -4.95
CA ILE A 18 3.19 -9.25 -6.02
C ILE A 18 1.74 -9.41 -5.56
N VAL A 19 1.51 -9.97 -4.37
CA VAL A 19 0.14 -10.19 -3.85
C VAL A 19 -0.60 -8.87 -3.67
N MET A 20 0.03 -7.89 -3.00
CA MET A 20 -0.60 -6.57 -2.80
C MET A 20 -0.79 -5.82 -4.12
N GLY A 21 0.12 -5.99 -5.08
CA GLY A 21 0.00 -5.43 -6.42
C GLY A 21 -1.18 -6.00 -7.20
N ILE A 22 -1.37 -7.33 -7.18
CA ILE A 22 -2.54 -7.98 -7.80
C ILE A 22 -3.84 -7.49 -7.15
N ILE A 23 -3.88 -7.41 -5.82
CA ILE A 23 -5.06 -6.90 -5.11
C ILE A 23 -5.33 -5.44 -5.50
N ALA A 24 -4.30 -4.58 -5.53
CA ALA A 24 -4.46 -3.18 -5.93
C ALA A 24 -4.98 -3.07 -7.37
N ILE A 25 -4.42 -3.82 -8.31
CA ILE A 25 -4.88 -3.85 -9.71
C ILE A 25 -6.34 -4.30 -9.78
N ALA A 26 -6.71 -5.37 -9.06
CA ALA A 26 -8.09 -5.86 -9.04
C ALA A 26 -9.06 -4.81 -8.46
N LEU A 27 -8.66 -4.10 -7.41
CA LEU A 27 -9.45 -3.00 -6.83
C LEU A 27 -9.63 -1.87 -7.84
N TYR A 28 -8.56 -1.39 -8.48
CA TYR A 28 -8.66 -0.34 -9.52
C TYR A 28 -9.50 -0.80 -10.70
N ALA A 29 -9.33 -2.04 -11.17
CA ALA A 29 -10.12 -2.59 -12.26
C ALA A 29 -11.61 -2.65 -11.88
N ALA A 30 -11.95 -3.15 -10.69
CA ALA A 30 -13.33 -3.20 -10.22
C ALA A 30 -13.95 -1.79 -10.12
N LEU A 31 -13.19 -0.81 -9.62
CA LEU A 31 -13.65 0.58 -9.50
C LEU A 31 -13.90 1.21 -10.88
N LEU A 32 -12.96 1.04 -11.81
CA LEU A 32 -13.00 1.68 -13.13
C LEU A 32 -13.97 0.99 -14.10
N LEU A 33 -14.13 -0.34 -14.01
CA LEU A 33 -15.07 -1.07 -14.87
C LEU A 33 -16.54 -0.90 -14.43
N ASN A 34 -16.78 -0.53 -13.16
CA ASN A 34 -18.13 -0.37 -12.60
C ASN A 34 -18.46 1.10 -12.28
N GLN A 35 -17.84 2.05 -12.98
CA GLN A 35 -17.97 3.49 -12.70
C GLN A 35 -19.43 3.98 -12.65
N ASP A 36 -20.28 3.54 -13.56
CA ASP A 36 -21.69 3.96 -13.60
C ASP A 36 -22.43 3.58 -12.31
N VAL A 37 -22.25 2.34 -11.85
CA VAL A 37 -22.87 1.81 -10.63
C VAL A 37 -22.32 2.52 -9.39
N ILE A 38 -21.01 2.73 -9.36
CA ILE A 38 -20.32 3.38 -8.24
C ILE A 38 -20.73 4.84 -8.12
N ASN A 39 -20.70 5.60 -9.21
CA ASN A 39 -21.08 7.01 -9.23
C ASN A 39 -22.56 7.19 -8.87
N ASN A 40 -23.45 6.35 -9.40
CA ASN A 40 -24.87 6.39 -9.04
C ASN A 40 -25.09 6.03 -7.56
N THR A 41 -24.27 5.16 -6.97
CA THR A 41 -24.41 4.80 -5.56
C THR A 41 -23.80 5.84 -4.63
N PHE A 42 -22.60 6.32 -4.93
CA PHE A 42 -21.85 7.25 -4.09
C PHE A 42 -22.44 8.67 -4.17
N GLY A 43 -23.03 9.02 -5.32
CA GLY A 43 -23.69 10.31 -5.56
C GLY A 43 -25.06 10.48 -4.87
N LYS A 44 -25.65 9.41 -4.31
CA LYS A 44 -26.94 9.48 -3.60
C LYS A 44 -26.91 10.33 -2.33
N GLY A 45 -25.72 10.62 -1.79
CA GLY A 45 -25.58 11.40 -0.56
C GLY A 45 -26.10 10.65 0.69
N GLY A 46 -26.36 11.39 1.77
CA GLY A 46 -26.78 10.81 3.05
C GLY A 46 -25.75 9.79 3.57
N ILE A 47 -26.21 8.61 3.97
CA ILE A 47 -25.32 7.53 4.42
C ILE A 47 -24.38 7.03 3.31
N TYR A 48 -24.75 7.18 2.04
CA TYR A 48 -23.92 6.75 0.90
C TYR A 48 -22.68 7.62 0.72
N ALA A 49 -22.64 8.83 1.31
CA ALA A 49 -21.47 9.70 1.28
C ALA A 49 -20.26 9.11 2.04
N PHE A 50 -20.48 8.12 2.93
CA PHE A 50 -19.39 7.40 3.59
C PHE A 50 -18.70 6.39 2.67
N LEU A 51 -19.37 5.91 1.62
CA LEU A 51 -18.80 4.93 0.69
C LEU A 51 -17.50 5.41 0.02
N PRO A 52 -17.42 6.61 -0.60
CA PRO A 52 -16.16 7.07 -1.19
C PRO A 52 -15.03 7.21 -0.16
N ILE A 53 -15.36 7.54 1.10
CA ILE A 53 -14.37 7.65 2.19
C ILE A 53 -13.80 6.27 2.53
N ILE A 54 -14.68 5.28 2.71
CA ILE A 54 -14.28 3.89 2.99
C ILE A 54 -13.46 3.35 1.81
N THR A 55 -13.92 3.58 0.57
CA THR A 55 -13.17 3.18 -0.63
C THR A 55 -11.79 3.82 -0.65
N ALA A 56 -11.66 5.12 -0.36
CA ALA A 56 -10.35 5.77 -0.30
C ALA A 56 -9.41 5.09 0.70
N PHE A 57 -9.88 4.76 1.92
CA PHE A 57 -9.07 4.07 2.92
C PHE A 57 -8.65 2.66 2.49
N VAL A 58 -9.57 1.89 1.90
CA VAL A 58 -9.26 0.55 1.37
C VAL A 58 -8.16 0.64 0.32
N PHE A 59 -8.29 1.57 -0.63
CA PHE A 59 -7.28 1.78 -1.67
C PHE A 59 -5.95 2.25 -1.08
N SER A 60 -5.95 3.21 -0.16
CA SER A 60 -4.74 3.69 0.51
C SER A 60 -4.00 2.55 1.23
N TYR A 61 -4.72 1.63 1.88
CA TYR A 61 -4.11 0.50 2.56
C TYR A 61 -3.40 -0.45 1.57
N PHE A 62 -4.12 -0.95 0.55
CA PHE A 62 -3.56 -1.94 -0.38
C PHE A 62 -2.51 -1.33 -1.32
N HIS A 63 -2.78 -0.14 -1.87
CA HIS A 63 -1.82 0.58 -2.69
C HIS A 63 -0.59 1.01 -1.87
N GLY A 64 -0.78 1.44 -0.61
CA GLY A 64 0.31 1.77 0.32
C GLY A 64 1.19 0.56 0.65
N ALA A 65 0.59 -0.59 0.96
CA ALA A 65 1.32 -1.83 1.24
C ALA A 65 2.12 -2.32 0.00
N PHE A 66 1.52 -2.19 -1.19
CA PHE A 66 2.20 -2.45 -2.45
C PHE A 66 3.39 -1.51 -2.64
N THR A 67 3.17 -0.19 -2.60
CA THR A 67 4.22 0.82 -2.86
C THR A 67 5.38 0.71 -1.87
N GLY A 68 5.12 0.47 -0.58
CA GLY A 68 6.18 0.25 0.41
C GLY A 68 7.07 -0.96 0.06
N SER A 69 6.45 -2.07 -0.34
CA SER A 69 7.18 -3.27 -0.76
C SER A 69 7.90 -3.06 -2.09
N PHE A 70 7.27 -2.34 -3.02
CA PHE A 70 7.82 -1.97 -4.33
C PHE A 70 9.11 -1.15 -4.19
N TRP A 71 9.08 -0.07 -3.41
CA TRP A 71 10.27 0.75 -3.16
C TRP A 71 11.38 -0.05 -2.48
N THR A 72 11.04 -0.89 -1.50
CA THR A 72 12.00 -1.80 -0.85
C THR A 72 12.64 -2.78 -1.84
N VAL A 73 11.86 -3.33 -2.77
CA VAL A 73 12.37 -4.24 -3.81
C VAL A 73 13.32 -3.51 -4.77
N LEU A 74 13.01 -2.26 -5.14
CA LEU A 74 13.87 -1.37 -5.92
C LEU A 74 15.12 -0.91 -5.15
N GLY A 75 15.19 -1.14 -3.83
CA GLY A 75 16.31 -0.74 -2.98
C GLY A 75 16.21 0.69 -2.44
N ILE A 76 15.05 1.32 -2.58
CA ILE A 76 14.75 2.63 -1.99
C ILE A 76 14.15 2.37 -0.61
N GLU A 77 14.97 2.52 0.43
CA GLU A 77 14.54 2.39 1.84
C GLU A 77 14.48 3.75 2.51
N ALA A 78 13.58 3.91 3.48
CA ALA A 78 13.50 5.11 4.29
C ALA A 78 14.84 5.34 5.03
N ALA A 79 15.30 6.59 5.03
CA ALA A 79 16.51 6.97 5.76
C ALA A 79 16.36 6.57 7.24
N LYS A 80 17.34 5.83 7.77
CA LYS A 80 17.35 5.52 9.21
C LYS A 80 17.46 6.83 9.96
N LYS A 81 16.45 7.17 10.77
CA LYS A 81 16.48 8.34 11.65
C LYS A 81 17.76 8.27 12.48
N LYS A 82 18.68 9.22 12.27
CA LYS A 82 19.83 9.39 13.15
C LYS A 82 19.24 9.68 14.52
N ARG A 83 19.51 8.86 15.54
CA ARG A 83 19.20 9.23 16.92
C ARG A 83 19.94 10.54 17.17
N GLU A 84 19.20 11.63 17.34
CA GLU A 84 19.77 12.84 17.92
C GLU A 84 20.24 12.44 19.31
N VAL A 85 21.56 12.45 19.48
CA VAL A 85 22.18 12.32 20.80
C VAL A 85 21.86 13.64 21.48
N LYS A 86 20.88 13.59 22.37
CA LYS A 86 20.57 14.70 23.27
C LYS A 86 21.54 14.68 24.45
#